data_AF-A0A257URL2-F1
#
_entry.id   AF-A0A257URL2-F1
#
_cell.length_a   1.000
_cell.length_b   1.000
_cell.length_c   1.000
_cell.angle_alpha   90.00
_cell.angle_beta   90.00
_cell.angle_gamma   90.00
#
_symmetry.space_group_name_H-M   'P 1'
#
loop_
_entity.id
_entity.type
_entity.pdbx_description
1 polymer ?
#
loop_
_entity_poly.entity_id
_entity_poly.type
_entity_poly.pdbx_seq_one_letter_code
_entity_poly.pdbx_strand_id
1 'polypeptide(L)'
;MNANDGHQRATLQRIAHRVMRERGLEPDFSPAALAQVAGLKPAVPQGNGARDLRALPWCSIDNDDSMDLDQLSVARRADGGAVQVLVAVADVDALVGKGSPVDAHARTNTTSVYTAAEIFPMLPEKLSTDLTSLADRQDRPAVVVEITVGADGAIAASDVYRAVVTNHAKLAYDAVAAWLEGSGPVPAALAAVPGLDANLRMQDEVAQRLRESRHEHGALELQTIEARPVFEAGEISDLRPEER
;
A
#
# COMPACT_ATOMS: atom_id res chain seq x y z
N MET A 1 -27.53 -10.08 -25.60
CA MET A 1 -26.72 -8.89 -25.28
C MET A 1 -27.69 -7.72 -25.26
N ASN A 2 -28.25 -7.41 -24.09
CA ASN A 2 -29.26 -6.35 -23.95
C ASN A 2 -28.56 -5.00 -23.83
N ALA A 3 -29.08 -3.99 -24.52
CA ALA A 3 -28.54 -2.63 -24.57
C ALA A 3 -28.63 -1.85 -23.23
N ASN A 4 -29.02 -2.50 -22.13
CA ASN A 4 -29.27 -1.89 -20.82
C ASN A 4 -28.06 -2.02 -19.86
N ASP A 5 -27.21 -3.02 -20.09
CA ASP A 5 -26.07 -3.42 -19.26
C ASP A 5 -25.08 -2.27 -18.96
N GLY A 6 -24.98 -1.25 -19.84
CA GLY A 6 -24.10 -0.10 -19.65
C GLY A 6 -24.71 1.13 -18.94
N HIS A 7 -26.03 1.19 -18.76
CA HIS A 7 -26.70 2.45 -18.39
C HIS A 7 -26.54 2.80 -16.89
N GLN A 8 -26.50 1.79 -16.02
CA GLN A 8 -26.43 1.99 -14.57
C GLN A 8 -25.03 2.42 -14.12
N ARG A 9 -23.97 1.68 -14.47
CA ARG A 9 -22.58 2.08 -14.16
C ARG A 9 -22.25 3.45 -14.73
N ALA A 10 -22.59 3.75 -15.98
CA ALA A 10 -22.35 5.07 -16.56
C ALA A 10 -23.13 6.19 -15.83
N THR A 11 -24.32 5.89 -15.31
CA THR A 11 -25.07 6.82 -14.47
C THR A 11 -24.39 7.03 -13.13
N LEU A 12 -23.91 5.97 -12.47
CA LEU A 12 -23.16 6.06 -11.21
C LEU A 12 -21.84 6.82 -11.37
N GLN A 13 -21.11 6.61 -12.46
CA GLN A 13 -19.90 7.38 -12.78
C GLN A 13 -20.22 8.87 -12.93
N ARG A 14 -21.28 9.22 -13.66
CA ARG A 14 -21.73 10.62 -13.80
C ARG A 14 -22.11 11.25 -12.45
N ILE A 15 -22.77 10.50 -11.58
CA ILE A 15 -23.10 10.92 -10.23
C ILE A 15 -21.82 11.14 -9.42
N ALA A 16 -20.88 10.19 -9.44
CA ALA A 16 -19.61 10.28 -8.72
C ALA A 16 -18.80 11.49 -9.17
N HIS A 17 -18.67 11.71 -10.48
CA HIS A 17 -18.04 12.89 -11.09
C HIS A 17 -18.68 14.21 -10.66
N ARG A 18 -20.02 14.27 -10.55
CA ARG A 18 -20.71 15.46 -10.06
C ARG A 18 -20.41 15.69 -8.58
N VAL A 19 -20.49 14.64 -7.75
CA VAL A 19 -20.24 14.73 -6.31
C VAL A 19 -18.80 15.14 -6.01
N MET A 20 -17.81 14.63 -6.74
CA MET A 20 -16.41 15.08 -6.65
C MET A 20 -16.32 16.60 -6.77
N ARG A 21 -16.91 17.17 -7.84
CA ARG A 21 -16.90 18.62 -8.08
C ARG A 21 -17.68 19.41 -7.02
N GLU A 22 -18.85 18.93 -6.60
CA GLU A 22 -19.66 19.54 -5.53
C GLU A 22 -18.93 19.59 -4.18
N ARG A 23 -18.02 18.64 -3.93
CA ARG A 23 -17.18 18.57 -2.73
C ARG A 23 -15.84 19.31 -2.87
N GLY A 24 -15.61 19.99 -3.99
CA GLY A 24 -14.39 20.75 -4.24
C GLY A 24 -13.19 19.89 -4.65
N LEU A 25 -13.43 18.67 -5.13
CA LEU A 25 -12.43 17.73 -5.61
C LEU A 25 -12.37 17.73 -7.15
N GLU A 26 -11.25 17.29 -7.68
CA GLU A 26 -10.97 17.19 -9.11
C GLU A 26 -11.12 15.72 -9.56
N PRO A 27 -12.17 15.35 -10.31
CA PRO A 27 -12.34 13.98 -10.79
C PRO A 27 -11.38 13.63 -11.93
N ASP A 28 -10.87 14.62 -12.65
CA ASP A 28 -10.02 14.44 -13.83
C ASP A 28 -8.66 15.11 -13.59
N PHE A 29 -7.57 14.47 -14.04
CA PHE A 29 -6.25 15.10 -14.01
C PHE A 29 -6.15 16.25 -15.01
N SER A 30 -5.49 17.34 -14.60
CA SER A 30 -5.22 18.45 -15.52
C SER A 30 -4.29 18.02 -16.68
N PRO A 31 -4.39 18.65 -17.86
CA PRO A 31 -3.45 18.39 -18.96
C PRO A 31 -1.98 18.59 -18.57
N ALA A 32 -1.71 19.54 -17.65
CA ALA A 32 -0.37 19.78 -17.13
C ALA A 32 0.15 18.62 -16.26
N ALA A 33 -0.71 18.01 -15.43
CA ALA A 33 -0.36 16.83 -14.64
C ALA A 33 -0.07 15.62 -15.53
N LEU A 34 -0.90 15.39 -16.55
CA LEU A 34 -0.69 14.30 -17.52
C LEU A 34 0.60 14.52 -18.33
N ALA A 35 0.88 15.75 -18.76
CA ALA A 35 2.11 16.09 -19.47
C ALA A 35 3.36 15.89 -18.59
N GLN A 36 3.30 16.26 -17.31
CA GLN A 36 4.37 15.98 -16.35
C GLN A 36 4.66 14.47 -16.31
N VAL A 37 3.64 13.64 -16.06
CA VAL A 37 3.79 12.18 -15.92
C VAL A 37 4.28 11.49 -17.20
N ALA A 38 3.86 11.99 -18.37
CA ALA A 38 4.36 11.49 -19.65
C ALA A 38 5.88 11.65 -19.79
N GLY A 39 6.45 12.73 -19.25
CA GLY A 39 7.88 13.02 -19.28
C GLY A 39 8.71 12.36 -18.16
N LEU A 40 8.08 11.81 -17.13
CA LEU A 40 8.78 11.18 -16.01
C LEU A 40 9.45 9.86 -16.41
N LYS A 41 10.60 9.62 -15.78
CA LYS A 41 11.35 8.36 -15.79
C LYS A 41 11.43 7.83 -14.35
N PRO A 42 11.66 6.52 -14.16
CA PRO A 42 11.90 5.97 -12.82
C PRO A 42 13.00 6.74 -12.11
N ALA A 43 12.79 7.02 -10.82
CA ALA A 43 13.79 7.68 -10.01
C ALA A 43 15.05 6.80 -9.94
N VAL A 44 16.20 7.36 -10.32
CA VAL A 44 17.48 6.68 -10.13
C VAL A 44 17.78 6.73 -8.63
N PRO A 45 18.15 5.61 -7.98
CA PRO A 45 18.55 5.63 -6.59
C PRO A 45 19.79 6.54 -6.44
N GLN A 46 19.60 7.77 -5.93
CA GLN A 46 20.66 8.77 -5.87
C GLN A 46 21.64 8.42 -4.74
N GLY A 47 22.87 8.07 -5.13
CA GLY A 47 24.01 7.99 -4.23
C GLY A 47 24.46 9.39 -3.85
N ASN A 48 24.04 9.86 -2.68
CA ASN A 48 24.75 10.78 -1.78
C ASN A 48 23.90 10.95 -0.51
N GLY A 49 23.67 9.86 0.23
CA GLY A 49 23.01 9.89 1.54
C GLY A 49 21.94 8.81 1.78
N ALA A 50 21.38 8.21 0.72
CA ALA A 50 20.45 7.10 0.85
C ALA A 50 21.17 5.82 1.29
N ARG A 51 20.64 5.12 2.30
CA ARG A 51 21.18 3.82 2.74
C ARG A 51 20.87 2.74 1.71
N ASP A 52 21.82 1.86 1.42
CA ASP A 52 21.55 0.69 0.57
C ASP A 52 21.04 -0.46 1.45
N LEU A 53 19.76 -0.80 1.31
CA LEU A 53 19.10 -1.86 2.07
C LEU A 53 18.55 -2.97 1.16
N ARG A 54 19.00 -3.01 -0.10
CA ARG A 54 18.53 -3.98 -1.11
C ARG A 54 18.81 -5.44 -0.77
N ALA A 55 19.77 -5.71 0.12
CA ALA A 55 20.11 -7.07 0.53
C ALA A 55 19.16 -7.68 1.57
N LEU A 56 18.24 -6.90 2.14
CA LEU A 56 17.29 -7.41 3.12
C LEU A 56 16.12 -8.11 2.44
N PRO A 57 15.54 -9.13 3.08
CA PRO A 57 14.41 -9.87 2.53
C PRO A 57 13.10 -9.06 2.64
N TRP A 58 13.05 -7.88 2.02
CA TRP A 58 11.85 -7.07 1.93
C TRP A 58 10.75 -7.81 1.16
N CYS A 59 9.52 -7.71 1.65
CA CYS A 59 8.34 -8.18 0.94
C CYS A 59 7.20 -7.17 1.07
N SER A 60 6.29 -7.19 0.11
CA SER A 60 4.98 -6.52 0.23
C SER A 60 3.91 -7.55 0.61
N ILE A 61 2.85 -7.11 1.29
CA ILE A 61 1.65 -7.91 1.57
C ILE A 61 0.45 -7.03 1.23
N ASP A 62 -0.26 -7.40 0.18
CA ASP A 62 -1.32 -6.57 -0.42
C ASP A 62 -2.49 -7.46 -0.88
N ASN A 63 -3.48 -6.89 -1.55
CA ASN A 63 -4.47 -7.70 -2.26
C ASN A 63 -3.83 -8.35 -3.51
N ASP A 64 -4.43 -9.45 -3.97
CA ASP A 64 -3.91 -10.22 -5.10
C ASP A 64 -3.68 -9.35 -6.35
N ASP A 65 -4.59 -8.43 -6.62
CA ASP A 65 -4.63 -7.56 -7.80
C ASP A 65 -3.97 -6.19 -7.61
N SER A 66 -3.45 -5.87 -6.42
CA SER A 66 -2.77 -4.61 -6.16
C SER A 66 -1.52 -4.44 -7.02
N MET A 67 -1.36 -3.26 -7.61
CA MET A 67 -0.21 -2.87 -8.43
C MET A 67 0.53 -1.64 -7.87
N ASP A 68 -0.16 -0.87 -7.04
CA ASP A 68 0.30 0.29 -6.27
C ASP A 68 0.87 -0.13 -4.92
N LEU A 69 2.00 -0.85 -4.95
CA LEU A 69 2.63 -1.38 -3.75
C LEU A 69 3.37 -0.24 -3.02
N ASP A 70 2.71 0.37 -2.04
CA ASP A 70 3.23 1.56 -1.36
C ASP A 70 4.27 1.24 -0.28
N GLN A 71 4.30 0.00 0.22
CA GLN A 71 5.14 -0.37 1.36
C GLN A 71 5.75 -1.77 1.28
N LEU A 72 6.94 -1.91 1.86
CA LEU A 72 7.58 -3.19 2.17
C LEU A 72 7.92 -3.26 3.65
N SER A 73 8.02 -4.48 4.19
CA SER A 73 8.44 -4.69 5.58
C SER A 73 9.51 -5.77 5.71
N VAL A 74 10.33 -5.62 6.75
CA VAL A 74 11.31 -6.61 7.19
C VAL A 74 11.59 -6.45 8.70
N ALA A 75 11.90 -7.55 9.38
CA ALA A 75 12.30 -7.52 10.79
C ALA A 75 13.73 -8.05 11.01
N ARG A 76 14.37 -7.63 12.10
CA ARG A 76 15.67 -8.13 12.57
C ARG A 76 15.65 -8.26 14.08
N ARG A 77 16.26 -9.33 14.62
CA ARG A 77 16.47 -9.44 16.07
C ARG A 77 17.41 -8.32 16.54
N ALA A 78 17.09 -7.74 17.70
CA ALA A 78 17.94 -6.82 18.44
C ALA A 78 18.26 -7.40 19.83
N ASP A 79 19.11 -6.72 20.59
CA ASP A 79 19.53 -7.17 21.91
C ASP A 79 18.36 -7.22 22.92
N GLY A 80 18.48 -8.09 23.92
CA GLY A 80 17.51 -8.15 25.03
C GLY A 80 16.11 -8.65 24.63
N GLY A 81 15.97 -9.35 23.50
CA GLY A 81 14.68 -9.86 23.01
C GLY A 81 13.84 -8.83 22.25
N ALA A 82 14.41 -7.64 21.99
CA ALA A 82 13.82 -6.64 21.13
C ALA A 82 13.89 -7.06 19.64
N VAL A 83 13.04 -6.44 18.83
CA VAL A 83 13.00 -6.63 17.38
C VAL A 83 12.98 -5.27 16.70
N GLN A 84 13.88 -5.08 15.75
CA GLN A 84 13.88 -3.92 14.86
C GLN A 84 12.99 -4.26 13.66
N VAL A 85 11.88 -3.53 13.51
CA VAL A 85 11.01 -3.58 12.34
C VAL A 85 11.34 -2.38 11.45
N LEU A 86 11.52 -2.64 10.17
CA LEU A 86 11.70 -1.61 9.17
C LEU A 86 10.51 -1.66 8.21
N VAL A 87 9.93 -0.48 7.95
CA VAL A 87 8.88 -0.28 6.94
C VAL A 87 9.43 0.67 5.90
N ALA A 88 9.57 0.21 4.66
CA ALA A 88 9.98 1.03 3.54
C ALA A 88 8.73 1.53 2.82
N VAL A 89 8.53 2.85 2.75
CA VAL A 89 7.42 3.50 2.04
C VAL A 89 7.93 4.10 0.74
N ALA A 90 7.19 3.95 -0.36
CA ALA A 90 7.55 4.50 -1.66
C ALA A 90 7.89 6.00 -1.59
N ASP A 91 9.06 6.40 -2.12
CA ASP A 91 9.49 7.80 -2.15
C ASP A 91 8.84 8.56 -3.32
N VAL A 92 7.54 8.85 -3.20
CA VAL A 92 6.77 9.59 -4.22
C VAL A 92 7.34 11.00 -4.47
N ASP A 93 7.87 11.63 -3.43
CA ASP A 93 8.51 12.95 -3.47
C ASP A 93 9.75 12.97 -4.40
N ALA A 94 10.40 11.82 -4.62
CA ALA A 94 11.48 11.71 -5.60
C ALA A 94 11.06 12.02 -7.05
N LEU A 95 9.76 11.92 -7.37
CA LEU A 95 9.21 12.17 -8.71
C LEU A 95 8.17 13.30 -8.76
N VAL A 96 7.50 13.57 -7.64
CA VAL A 96 6.46 14.60 -7.53
C VAL A 96 6.95 15.73 -6.63
N GLY A 97 7.71 16.65 -7.21
CA GLY A 97 8.19 17.82 -6.48
C GLY A 97 7.06 18.77 -6.07
N LYS A 98 7.21 19.40 -4.90
CA LYS A 98 6.30 20.44 -4.39
C LYS A 98 6.05 21.55 -5.42
N GLY A 99 4.79 21.92 -5.61
CA GLY A 99 4.36 22.93 -6.57
C GLY A 99 4.29 22.46 -8.02
N SER A 100 4.59 21.19 -8.30
CA SER A 100 4.37 20.60 -9.63
C SER A 100 2.89 20.45 -9.97
N PRO A 101 2.52 20.32 -11.25
CA PRO A 101 1.13 20.04 -11.65
C PRO A 101 0.50 18.83 -10.96
N VAL A 102 1.24 17.74 -10.76
CA VAL A 102 0.75 16.57 -10.01
C VAL A 102 0.60 16.89 -8.51
N ASP A 103 1.54 17.61 -7.88
CA ASP A 103 1.40 18.06 -6.49
C ASP A 103 0.15 18.93 -6.29
N ALA A 104 -0.16 19.81 -7.25
CA ALA A 104 -1.36 20.65 -7.19
C ALA A 104 -2.64 19.80 -7.16
N HIS A 105 -2.76 18.80 -8.04
CA HIS A 105 -3.91 17.90 -8.06
C HIS A 105 -4.00 17.05 -6.78
N ALA A 106 -2.88 16.44 -6.38
CA ALA A 106 -2.82 15.63 -5.15
C ALA A 106 -3.17 16.46 -3.91
N ARG A 107 -2.75 17.72 -3.84
CA ARG A 107 -3.12 18.66 -2.79
C ARG A 107 -4.61 18.99 -2.79
N THR A 108 -5.22 19.21 -3.97
CA THR A 108 -6.66 19.46 -4.07
C THR A 108 -7.46 18.24 -3.59
N ASN A 109 -7.11 17.05 -4.07
CA ASN A 109 -7.85 15.84 -3.76
C ASN A 109 -7.55 15.26 -2.38
N THR A 110 -6.35 15.51 -1.84
CA THR A 110 -5.82 15.04 -0.54
C THR A 110 -5.68 13.51 -0.41
N THR A 111 -6.53 12.73 -1.06
CA THR A 111 -6.58 11.27 -1.01
C THR A 111 -7.22 10.70 -2.27
N SER A 112 -7.04 9.40 -2.51
CA SER A 112 -7.80 8.67 -3.52
C SER A 112 -9.25 8.50 -3.05
N VAL A 113 -10.22 8.72 -3.92
CA VAL A 113 -11.64 8.59 -3.60
C VAL A 113 -12.19 7.32 -4.22
N TYR A 114 -12.59 6.37 -3.36
CA TYR A 114 -13.18 5.10 -3.77
C TYR A 114 -14.70 5.25 -3.82
N THR A 115 -15.29 5.09 -5.00
CA THR A 115 -16.74 5.02 -5.17
C THR A 115 -17.17 3.66 -5.69
N ALA A 116 -18.47 3.37 -5.63
CA ALA A 116 -19.01 2.11 -6.15
C ALA A 116 -18.69 1.88 -7.63
N ALA A 117 -18.61 2.94 -8.44
CA ALA A 117 -18.52 2.80 -9.90
C ALA A 117 -17.13 3.07 -10.47
N GLU A 118 -16.33 3.89 -9.79
CA GLU A 118 -15.01 4.34 -10.25
C GLU A 118 -14.16 4.79 -9.07
N ILE A 119 -12.87 4.57 -9.17
CA ILE A 119 -11.87 5.08 -8.22
C ILE A 119 -11.28 6.33 -8.84
N PHE A 120 -11.21 7.41 -8.06
CA PHE A 120 -10.52 8.65 -8.44
C PHE A 120 -9.17 8.67 -7.74
N PRO A 121 -8.08 8.25 -8.39
CA PRO A 121 -6.79 8.13 -7.74
C PRO A 121 -6.20 9.52 -7.45
N MET A 122 -5.52 9.67 -6.31
CA MET A 122 -4.82 10.91 -5.96
C MET A 122 -3.68 11.23 -6.93
N LEU A 123 -3.03 10.19 -7.46
CA LEU A 123 -1.91 10.28 -8.38
C LEU A 123 -2.27 9.59 -9.69
N PRO A 124 -1.76 10.07 -10.85
CA PRO A 124 -1.92 9.37 -12.11
C PRO A 124 -1.41 7.92 -12.04
N GLU A 125 -2.12 6.99 -12.66
CA GLU A 125 -1.85 5.53 -12.55
C GLU A 125 -0.39 5.15 -12.84
N LYS A 126 0.21 5.72 -13.89
CA LYS A 126 1.64 5.47 -14.22
C LYS A 126 2.58 5.83 -13.06
N LEU A 127 2.24 6.82 -12.23
CA LEU A 127 3.00 7.10 -11.02
C LEU A 127 2.79 5.99 -9.99
N SER A 128 1.54 5.74 -9.59
CA SER A 128 1.23 4.83 -8.48
C SER A 128 1.57 3.36 -8.76
N THR A 129 1.33 2.85 -9.97
CA THR A 129 1.47 1.42 -10.29
C THR A 129 2.79 1.03 -10.96
N ASP A 130 3.56 2.01 -11.43
CA ASP A 130 4.84 1.79 -12.12
C ASP A 130 5.95 2.61 -11.47
N LEU A 131 5.93 3.94 -11.57
CA LEU A 131 7.11 4.75 -11.26
C LEU A 131 7.45 4.85 -9.77
N THR A 132 6.47 4.73 -8.87
CA THR A 132 6.69 4.76 -7.41
C THR A 132 6.39 3.45 -6.73
N SER A 133 5.58 2.57 -7.33
CA SER A 133 5.29 1.23 -6.81
C SER A 133 6.58 0.47 -6.45
N LEU A 134 6.59 -0.14 -5.27
CA LEU A 134 7.64 -1.04 -4.78
C LEU A 134 7.47 -2.44 -5.40
N ALA A 135 7.36 -2.47 -6.73
CA ALA A 135 7.11 -3.65 -7.53
C ALA A 135 8.17 -4.74 -7.34
N ASP A 136 7.76 -5.99 -7.53
CA ASP A 136 8.60 -7.17 -7.34
C ASP A 136 9.89 -7.10 -8.17
N ARG A 137 11.01 -7.45 -7.52
CA ARG A 137 12.38 -7.49 -8.07
C ARG A 137 12.90 -6.17 -8.64
N GLN A 138 12.38 -5.03 -8.21
CA GLN A 138 12.83 -3.72 -8.68
C GLN A 138 13.46 -2.90 -7.57
N ASP A 139 14.59 -2.27 -7.88
CA ASP A 139 15.26 -1.31 -7.00
C ASP A 139 14.45 -0.01 -6.99
N ARG A 140 14.01 0.42 -5.81
CA ARG A 140 13.21 1.64 -5.65
C ARG A 140 13.74 2.50 -4.51
N PRO A 141 13.69 3.84 -4.65
CA PRO A 141 13.89 4.73 -3.52
C PRO A 141 12.70 4.62 -2.56
N ALA A 142 13.01 4.62 -1.27
CA ALA A 142 12.01 4.55 -0.21
C ALA A 142 12.40 5.46 0.95
N VAL A 143 11.39 5.92 1.68
CA VAL A 143 11.54 6.47 3.03
C VAL A 143 11.33 5.30 3.99
N VAL A 144 12.36 4.98 4.77
CA VAL A 144 12.32 3.88 5.73
C VAL A 144 12.00 4.45 7.11
N VAL A 145 10.98 3.88 7.74
CA VAL A 145 10.68 4.05 9.16
C VAL A 145 11.22 2.82 9.88
N GLU A 146 12.20 3.04 10.74
CA GLU A 146 12.79 2.01 11.58
C GLU A 146 12.24 2.14 13.00
N ILE A 147 11.78 1.03 13.58
CA ILE A 147 11.16 0.99 14.91
C ILE A 147 11.75 -0.20 15.67
N THR A 148 12.30 0.04 16.86
CA THR A 148 12.70 -1.04 17.77
C THR A 148 11.60 -1.30 18.79
N VAL A 149 11.03 -2.49 18.74
CA VAL A 149 9.97 -2.96 19.63
C VAL A 149 10.58 -3.87 20.70
N GLY A 150 10.35 -3.53 21.96
CA GLY A 150 10.78 -4.31 23.12
C GLY A 150 10.08 -5.66 23.24
N ALA A 151 10.55 -6.48 24.19
CA ALA A 151 9.91 -7.76 24.51
C ALA A 151 8.48 -7.60 25.05
N ASP A 152 8.19 -6.46 25.65
CA ASP A 152 6.89 -6.04 26.22
C ASP A 152 6.01 -5.27 25.21
N GLY A 153 6.43 -5.14 23.96
CA GLY A 153 5.72 -4.37 22.95
C GLY A 153 5.94 -2.86 23.01
N ALA A 154 6.74 -2.35 23.96
CA ALA A 154 7.06 -0.93 24.04
C ALA A 154 8.00 -0.49 22.90
N ILE A 155 7.83 0.74 22.39
CA ILE A 155 8.74 1.31 21.41
C ILE A 155 9.97 1.87 22.13
N ALA A 156 11.13 1.27 21.88
CA ALA A 156 12.39 1.64 22.52
C ALA A 156 13.18 2.71 21.74
N ALA A 157 13.09 2.69 20.41
CA ALA A 157 13.79 3.62 19.52
C ALA A 157 13.09 3.70 18.16
N SER A 158 13.30 4.81 17.47
CA SER A 158 12.84 4.99 16.09
C SER A 158 13.80 5.87 15.29
N ASP A 159 13.91 5.63 13.99
CA ASP A 159 14.66 6.46 13.04
C ASP A 159 13.88 6.58 11.71
N VAL A 160 14.13 7.64 10.95
CA VAL A 160 13.54 7.86 9.63
C VAL A 160 14.61 8.34 8.66
N TYR A 161 14.81 7.61 7.57
CA TYR A 161 15.84 7.93 6.59
C TYR A 161 15.47 7.46 5.19
N ARG A 162 16.10 8.05 4.16
CA ARG A 162 15.95 7.57 2.78
C ARG A 162 16.84 6.36 2.53
N ALA A 163 16.35 5.40 1.77
CA ALA A 163 17.06 4.19 1.39
C ALA A 163 16.72 3.74 -0.04
N VAL A 164 17.50 2.79 -0.52
CA VAL A 164 17.20 2.00 -1.72
C VAL A 164 16.85 0.59 -1.27
N VAL A 165 15.70 0.09 -1.72
CA VAL A 165 15.18 -1.23 -1.38
C VAL A 165 14.85 -2.02 -2.64
N THR A 166 14.82 -3.35 -2.52
CA THR A 166 14.37 -4.25 -3.58
C THR A 166 13.28 -5.12 -2.99
N ASN A 167 12.08 -5.12 -3.58
CA ASN A 167 11.04 -6.06 -3.17
C ASN A 167 11.44 -7.47 -3.62
N HIS A 168 11.57 -8.41 -2.69
CA HIS A 168 11.94 -9.79 -3.00
C HIS A 168 10.74 -10.72 -3.18
N ALA A 169 9.56 -10.32 -2.71
CA ALA A 169 8.32 -11.06 -2.86
C ALA A 169 7.08 -10.16 -2.72
N LYS A 170 6.21 -10.17 -3.73
CA LYS A 170 4.81 -9.73 -3.59
C LYS A 170 3.99 -10.86 -2.97
N LEU A 171 3.40 -10.62 -1.82
CA LEU A 171 2.55 -11.59 -1.11
C LEU A 171 1.11 -11.07 -1.02
N ALA A 172 0.20 -12.00 -0.81
CA ALA A 172 -1.23 -11.71 -0.64
C ALA A 172 -1.66 -11.96 0.79
N TYR A 173 -2.53 -11.11 1.34
CA TYR A 173 -3.03 -11.23 2.72
C TYR A 173 -3.58 -12.63 3.01
N ASP A 174 -4.54 -13.11 2.23
CA ASP A 174 -5.21 -14.41 2.45
C ASP A 174 -4.21 -15.59 2.46
N ALA A 175 -3.24 -15.56 1.55
CA ALA A 175 -2.23 -16.60 1.44
C ALA A 175 -1.26 -16.59 2.63
N VAL A 176 -0.86 -15.40 3.09
CA VAL A 176 0.01 -15.25 4.28
C VAL A 176 -0.74 -15.64 5.55
N ALA A 177 -1.98 -15.21 5.71
CA ALA A 177 -2.83 -15.54 6.86
C ALA A 177 -3.03 -17.06 6.98
N ALA A 178 -3.50 -17.70 5.91
CA ALA A 178 -3.70 -19.15 5.90
C ALA A 178 -2.41 -19.93 6.21
N TRP A 179 -1.27 -19.46 5.73
CA TRP A 179 0.02 -20.07 6.03
C TRP A 179 0.46 -19.88 7.49
N LEU A 180 0.31 -18.68 8.06
CA LEU A 180 0.64 -18.40 9.46
C LEU A 180 -0.23 -19.23 10.41
N GLU A 181 -1.50 -19.41 10.08
CA GLU A 181 -2.48 -20.22 10.83
C GLU A 181 -2.30 -21.74 10.63
N GLY A 182 -1.52 -22.17 9.63
CA GLY A 182 -1.34 -23.57 9.28
C GLY A 182 -2.53 -24.21 8.56
N SER A 183 -3.49 -23.40 8.09
CA SER A 183 -4.64 -23.82 7.30
C SER A 183 -4.35 -23.84 5.78
N GLY A 184 -3.25 -23.22 5.35
CA GLY A 184 -2.80 -23.14 3.96
C GLY A 184 -1.32 -23.50 3.75
N PRO A 185 -0.90 -23.76 2.50
CA PRO A 185 0.49 -24.04 2.16
C PRO A 185 1.36 -22.78 2.26
N VAL A 186 2.68 -22.95 2.28
CA VAL A 186 3.63 -21.84 2.13
C VAL A 186 3.43 -21.16 0.76
N PRO A 187 3.24 -19.83 0.68
CA PRO A 187 3.15 -19.13 -0.60
C PRO A 187 4.42 -19.32 -1.44
N ALA A 188 4.28 -19.54 -2.75
CA ALA A 188 5.43 -19.82 -3.63
C ALA A 188 6.45 -18.67 -3.67
N ALA A 189 5.96 -17.42 -3.70
CA ALA A 189 6.82 -16.24 -3.67
C ALA A 189 7.61 -16.13 -2.35
N LEU A 190 6.98 -16.51 -1.23
CA LEU A 190 7.64 -16.59 0.08
C LEU A 190 8.75 -17.66 0.06
N ALA A 191 8.43 -18.87 -0.39
CA ALA A 191 9.37 -20.00 -0.43
C ALA A 191 10.58 -19.75 -1.35
N ALA A 192 10.45 -18.86 -2.33
CA ALA A 192 11.54 -18.47 -3.23
C ALA A 192 12.58 -17.53 -2.59
N VAL A 193 12.33 -16.99 -1.39
CA VAL A 193 13.23 -16.05 -0.70
C VAL A 193 13.76 -16.70 0.59
N PRO A 194 15.06 -17.04 0.65
CA PRO A 194 15.64 -17.69 1.82
C PRO A 194 15.46 -16.88 3.10
N GLY A 195 14.90 -17.53 4.14
CA GLY A 195 14.71 -16.94 5.46
C GLY A 195 13.53 -15.96 5.58
N LEU A 196 12.77 -15.72 4.51
CA LEU A 196 11.59 -14.86 4.55
C LEU A 196 10.47 -15.46 5.42
N ASP A 197 10.38 -16.80 5.47
CA ASP A 197 9.48 -17.54 6.37
C ASP A 197 9.74 -17.21 7.85
N ALA A 198 11.00 -17.28 8.28
CA ALA A 198 11.39 -16.93 9.64
C ALA A 198 11.21 -15.43 9.91
N ASN A 199 11.44 -14.58 8.90
CA ASN A 199 11.24 -13.14 9.01
C ASN A 199 9.77 -12.78 9.22
N LEU A 200 8.86 -13.35 8.43
CA LEU A 200 7.42 -13.08 8.55
C LEU A 200 6.85 -13.59 9.88
N ARG A 201 7.32 -14.74 10.38
CA ARG A 201 6.95 -15.20 11.74
C ARG A 201 7.42 -14.23 12.83
N MET A 202 8.60 -13.61 12.65
CA MET A 202 9.09 -12.58 13.56
C MET A 202 8.26 -11.30 13.46
N GLN A 203 7.83 -10.91 12.26
CA GLN A 203 6.94 -9.76 12.07
C GLN A 203 5.57 -10.01 12.71
N ASP A 204 4.99 -11.20 12.55
CA ASP A 204 3.75 -11.61 13.23
C ASP A 204 3.90 -11.58 14.75
N GLU A 205 4.98 -12.16 15.31
CA GLU A 205 5.28 -12.08 16.75
C GLU A 205 5.28 -10.64 17.27
N VAL A 206 5.90 -9.70 16.53
CA VAL A 206 5.90 -8.28 16.89
C VAL A 206 4.52 -7.66 16.75
N ALA A 207 3.78 -7.99 15.68
CA ALA A 207 2.42 -7.49 15.46
C ALA A 207 1.47 -7.89 16.59
N GLN A 208 1.58 -9.13 17.10
CA GLN A 208 0.80 -9.58 18.26
C GLN A 208 1.15 -8.80 19.53
N ARG A 209 2.44 -8.61 19.84
CA ARG A 209 2.86 -7.79 20.99
C ARG A 209 2.36 -6.34 20.90
N LEU A 210 2.44 -5.74 19.71
CA LEU A 210 1.92 -4.39 19.47
C LEU A 210 0.39 -4.35 19.61
N ARG A 211 -0.32 -5.40 19.17
CA ARG A 211 -1.78 -5.52 19.33
C ARG A 211 -2.17 -5.58 20.81
N GLU A 212 -1.49 -6.41 21.60
CA GLU A 212 -1.69 -6.53 23.05
C GLU A 212 -1.43 -5.19 23.75
N SER A 213 -0.26 -4.59 23.51
CA SER A 213 0.09 -3.28 24.07
C SER A 213 -0.93 -2.20 23.69
N ARG A 214 -1.36 -2.16 22.42
CA ARG A 214 -2.40 -1.22 21.95
C ARG A 214 -3.72 -1.41 22.71
N HIS A 215 -4.12 -2.64 23.03
CA HIS A 215 -5.32 -2.92 23.80
C HIS A 215 -5.18 -2.49 25.27
N GLU A 216 -4.04 -2.78 25.91
CA GLU A 216 -3.75 -2.36 27.29
C GLU A 216 -3.77 -0.84 27.46
N HIS A 217 -3.39 -0.09 26.40
CA HIS A 217 -3.46 1.37 26.36
C HIS A 217 -4.85 1.92 25.97
N GLY A 218 -5.88 1.07 25.97
CA GLY A 218 -7.28 1.48 25.84
C GLY A 218 -7.77 1.66 24.40
N ALA A 219 -7.09 1.09 23.40
CA ALA A 219 -7.61 1.11 22.04
C ALA A 219 -8.91 0.31 21.92
N LEU A 220 -9.88 0.92 21.25
CA LEU A 220 -11.18 0.30 20.97
C LEU A 220 -11.15 -0.36 19.60
N GLU A 221 -11.59 -1.62 19.53
CA GLU A 221 -11.86 -2.31 18.28
C GLU A 221 -13.37 -2.24 18.02
N LEU A 222 -13.75 -1.34 17.13
CA LEU A 222 -15.15 -1.15 16.73
C LEU A 222 -15.40 -1.92 15.44
N GLN A 223 -16.27 -2.92 15.49
CA GLN A 223 -16.72 -3.62 14.29
C GLN A 223 -17.83 -2.80 13.62
N THR A 224 -17.57 -2.38 12.38
CA THR A 224 -18.56 -1.75 11.51
C THR A 224 -18.88 -2.70 10.37
N ILE A 225 -20.15 -2.75 9.97
CA ILE A 225 -20.54 -3.48 8.76
C ILE A 225 -20.19 -2.59 7.57
N GLU A 226 -19.19 -3.00 6.80
CA GLU A 226 -18.86 -2.41 5.50
C GLU A 226 -19.49 -3.27 4.42
N ALA A 227 -20.14 -2.64 3.44
CA ALA A 227 -20.83 -3.33 2.35
C ALA A 227 -20.18 -2.98 1.00
N ARG A 228 -19.90 -4.01 0.20
CA ARG A 228 -19.33 -3.89 -1.13
C ARG A 228 -20.38 -4.22 -2.21
N PRO A 229 -20.56 -3.34 -3.22
CA PRO A 229 -21.45 -3.61 -4.34
C PRO A 229 -20.87 -4.67 -5.27
N VAL A 230 -21.71 -5.64 -5.65
CA VAL A 230 -21.39 -6.64 -6.68
C VAL A 230 -21.98 -6.16 -8.00
N PHE A 231 -21.15 -6.11 -9.04
CA PHE A 231 -21.59 -5.74 -10.39
C PHE A 231 -21.61 -6.97 -11.30
N GLU A 232 -22.75 -7.19 -11.96
CA GLU A 232 -22.90 -8.17 -13.03
C GLU A 232 -23.31 -7.45 -14.31
N ALA A 233 -22.52 -7.63 -15.37
CA ALA A 233 -22.73 -6.95 -16.65
C ALA A 233 -22.91 -5.43 -16.55
N GLY A 234 -22.33 -4.76 -15.53
CA GLY A 234 -22.43 -3.31 -15.36
C GLY A 234 -23.66 -2.81 -14.58
N GLU A 235 -24.50 -3.72 -14.09
CA GLU A 235 -25.59 -3.44 -13.14
C GLU A 235 -25.22 -3.92 -11.74
N ILE A 236 -25.72 -3.25 -10.70
CA ILE A 236 -25.52 -3.72 -9.32
C ILE A 236 -26.46 -4.92 -9.11
N SER A 237 -25.92 -6.10 -8.88
CA SER A 237 -26.69 -7.33 -8.62
C SER A 237 -26.87 -7.63 -7.14
N ASP A 238 -25.95 -7.17 -6.28
CA ASP A 238 -25.93 -7.51 -4.85
C ASP A 238 -25.13 -6.49 -4.02
N LEU A 239 -25.30 -6.53 -2.70
CA LEU A 239 -24.47 -5.83 -1.70
C LEU A 239 -24.03 -6.84 -0.65
N ARG A 240 -22.73 -7.10 -0.57
CA ARG A 240 -22.17 -8.10 0.35
C ARG A 240 -21.36 -7.45 1.47
N PRO A 241 -21.38 -7.99 2.69
CA PRO A 241 -20.45 -7.54 3.72
C PRO A 241 -19.01 -7.77 3.26
N GLU A 242 -18.14 -6.84 3.60
CA GLU A 242 -16.70 -6.99 3.44
C GLU A 242 -16.18 -7.85 4.59
N GLU A 243 -15.63 -9.02 4.26
CA GLU A 243 -14.97 -9.89 5.23
C GLU A 243 -13.57 -9.32 5.51
N ARG A 244 -13.26 -9.06 6.79
CA ARG A 244 -11.99 -8.51 7.27
C ARG A 244 -11.20 -9.56 8.04
#